data_AF-A0A3D1R082-F1
#
_entry.id   AF-A0A3D1R082-F1
#
_cell.length_a   1.000
_cell.length_b   1.000
_cell.length_c   1.000
_cell.angle_alpha   90.00
_cell.angle_beta   90.00
_cell.angle_gamma   90.00
#
_symmetry.space_group_name_H-M   'P 1'
#
loop_
_entity.id
_entity.type
_entity.pdbx_description
1 polymer ?
#
loop_
_entity_poly.entity_id
_entity_poly.type
_entity_poly.pdbx_seq_one_letter_code
_entity_poly.pdbx_strand_id
1 'polypeptide(L)'
;MACRCPSCIALLLGLFVLACSPNPELPPRPPDAGRRTEICDNGRDDDGDLKADCADPDCFAAPECLSDFEICGNFIDDDGDGKVDCADSDCEGSPACSEHCDNGFDDDNDGLVDCADPDCVGNLACSGTEICGNGRDDDEDGLVDCRDPDCGADPSCLRIETNCTDSADDDLDGKIDCEDPDCAQDAACRGPETDCANGVDDDGDGRTDCKDSDCQDYPGCIPDEVCDNGQDDDRDGATDCLDSDCAGHPTCPQSEICDNGADDDGDGKVDCLDLDCIDDPVCPKESNCTNGLDDDGDGLIDCLDPDCSGQSACGSESNCGDGIDNDADQMTDCADPD
;
A
#
# COMPACT_ATOMS: atom_id res chain seq x y z
N MET A 1 -47.43 51.39 -5.50
CA MET A 1 -48.08 51.76 -4.22
C MET A 1 -46.96 51.91 -3.19
N ALA A 2 -46.73 53.16 -2.76
CA ALA A 2 -45.92 53.63 -1.62
C ALA A 2 -44.65 52.86 -1.20
N CYS A 3 -43.49 53.42 -1.55
CA CYS A 3 -42.22 53.16 -0.86
C CYS A 3 -42.23 53.90 0.49
N ARG A 4 -41.90 53.18 1.56
CA ARG A 4 -41.92 53.66 2.95
C ARG A 4 -40.60 54.37 3.27
N CYS A 5 -40.72 55.59 3.79
CA CYS A 5 -39.64 56.35 4.41
C CYS A 5 -39.83 56.25 5.94
N PRO A 6 -38.85 55.83 6.75
CA PRO A 6 -38.88 56.07 8.18
C PRO A 6 -37.96 57.24 8.54
N SER A 7 -38.41 58.01 9.54
CA SER A 7 -37.63 58.98 10.32
C SER A 7 -37.52 60.40 9.77
N CYS A 8 -38.63 61.15 9.85
CA CYS A 8 -38.56 62.57 10.19
C CYS A 8 -39.60 62.88 11.27
N ILE A 9 -39.11 63.14 12.47
CA ILE A 9 -39.86 63.52 13.66
C ILE A 9 -40.49 64.90 13.41
N ALA A 10 -41.82 64.95 13.39
CA ALA A 10 -42.58 66.18 13.41
C ALA A 10 -42.78 66.63 14.87
N LEU A 11 -42.23 67.79 15.22
CA LEU A 11 -42.67 68.57 16.38
C LEU A 11 -43.08 69.95 15.88
N LEU A 12 -44.40 70.10 15.77
CA LEU A 12 -45.14 71.32 15.46
C LEU A 12 -44.93 72.38 16.55
N LEU A 13 -44.72 73.64 16.13
CA LEU A 13 -45.56 74.80 16.50
C LEU A 13 -45.00 76.09 15.88
N GLY A 14 -45.74 76.69 14.95
CA GLY A 14 -45.49 78.08 14.52
C GLY A 14 -45.88 78.39 13.08
N LEU A 15 -47.13 78.76 12.86
CA LEU A 15 -47.68 79.39 11.66
C LEU A 15 -46.72 80.41 11.02
N PHE A 16 -46.38 80.28 9.74
CA PHE A 16 -46.38 81.38 8.75
C PHE A 16 -46.29 80.79 7.33
N VAL A 17 -47.41 80.85 6.62
CA VAL A 17 -47.50 80.70 5.17
C VAL A 17 -47.05 82.02 4.56
N LEU A 18 -46.06 82.02 3.67
CA LEU A 18 -46.07 82.74 2.38
C LEU A 18 -44.67 82.83 1.76
N ALA A 19 -44.60 82.31 0.54
CA ALA A 19 -43.88 82.82 -0.62
C ALA A 19 -42.34 82.80 -0.60
N CYS A 20 -41.81 81.91 -1.44
CA CYS A 20 -40.54 82.12 -2.14
C CYS A 20 -40.50 83.55 -2.69
N SER A 21 -39.63 84.38 -2.13
CA SER A 21 -39.19 85.60 -2.80
C SER A 21 -38.02 85.24 -3.73
N PRO A 22 -37.99 85.78 -4.95
CA PRO A 22 -36.96 85.48 -5.94
C PRO A 22 -35.60 85.96 -5.42
N ASN A 23 -34.60 85.10 -5.59
CA ASN A 23 -33.20 85.45 -5.45
C ASN A 23 -32.92 86.71 -6.29
N PRO A 24 -32.21 87.74 -5.78
CA PRO A 24 -31.83 88.87 -6.61
C PRO A 24 -31.01 88.34 -7.80
N GLU A 25 -31.46 88.67 -9.01
CA GLU A 25 -30.70 88.42 -10.24
C GLU A 25 -29.27 88.93 -10.05
N LEU A 26 -28.32 88.00 -9.98
CA LEU A 26 -26.93 88.30 -10.27
C LEU A 26 -26.90 88.88 -11.70
N PRO A 27 -26.17 89.99 -11.94
CA PRO A 27 -26.11 90.57 -13.27
C PRO A 27 -25.63 89.51 -14.26
N PRO A 28 -26.13 89.53 -15.52
CA PRO A 28 -25.67 88.60 -16.54
C PRO A 28 -24.15 88.73 -16.65
N ARG A 29 -23.43 87.63 -16.43
CA ARG A 29 -21.99 87.61 -16.66
C ARG A 29 -21.75 87.98 -18.13
N PRO A 30 -20.86 88.95 -18.40
CA PRO A 30 -20.59 89.38 -19.76
C PRO A 30 -20.08 88.20 -20.60
N PRO A 31 -20.42 88.16 -21.90
CA PRO A 31 -19.89 87.14 -22.79
C PRO A 31 -18.39 87.37 -22.95
N ASP A 32 -17.62 86.33 -22.63
CA ASP A 32 -16.30 86.10 -23.20
C ASP A 32 -15.27 87.24 -23.00
N ALA A 33 -14.81 87.36 -21.76
CA ALA A 33 -13.65 88.19 -21.42
C ALA A 33 -12.62 87.37 -20.65
N GLY A 34 -11.85 86.55 -21.38
CA GLY A 34 -10.49 86.14 -21.02
C GLY A 34 -10.35 85.48 -19.64
N ARG A 35 -10.81 84.24 -19.54
CA ARG A 35 -10.33 83.30 -18.53
C ARG A 35 -8.80 83.25 -18.65
N ARG A 36 -8.09 83.59 -17.58
CA ARG A 36 -6.64 83.37 -17.55
C ARG A 36 -6.46 81.86 -17.62
N THR A 37 -5.56 81.40 -18.48
CA THR A 37 -5.23 79.98 -18.56
C THR A 37 -4.59 79.60 -17.23
N GLU A 38 -5.12 78.57 -16.59
CA GLU A 38 -4.55 78.01 -15.38
C GLU A 38 -3.14 77.47 -15.70
N ILE A 39 -2.17 77.78 -14.83
CA ILE A 39 -0.81 77.24 -14.93
C ILE A 39 -0.73 76.09 -13.93
N CYS A 40 -0.64 74.87 -14.45
CA CYS A 40 -0.96 73.65 -13.72
C CYS A 40 0.16 73.10 -12.81
N ASP A 41 1.19 73.90 -12.48
CA ASP A 41 2.40 73.47 -11.76
C ASP A 41 2.95 74.47 -10.72
N ASN A 42 2.22 75.56 -10.45
CA ASN A 42 2.79 76.73 -9.77
C ASN A 42 2.26 76.98 -8.35
N GLY A 43 1.33 76.16 -7.86
CA GLY A 43 0.80 76.24 -6.50
C GLY A 43 -0.26 77.33 -6.30
N ARG A 44 -0.87 77.85 -7.37
CA ARG A 44 -1.78 79.00 -7.33
C ARG A 44 -3.05 78.71 -8.14
N ASP A 45 -4.07 79.50 -7.82
CA ASP A 45 -5.32 79.62 -8.55
C ASP A 45 -5.17 80.83 -9.50
N ASP A 46 -4.75 80.57 -10.74
CA ASP A 46 -4.43 81.61 -11.73
C ASP A 46 -5.67 82.14 -12.48
N ASP A 47 -6.74 81.36 -12.52
CA ASP A 47 -8.02 81.67 -13.18
C ASP A 47 -9.08 82.26 -12.23
N GLY A 48 -8.91 82.08 -10.92
CA GLY A 48 -9.71 82.65 -9.84
C GLY A 48 -10.94 81.84 -9.44
N ASP A 49 -11.00 80.55 -9.77
CA ASP A 49 -12.16 79.68 -9.49
C ASP A 49 -12.10 78.92 -8.15
N LEU A 50 -11.06 79.18 -7.35
CA LEU A 50 -10.73 78.57 -6.04
C LEU A 50 -10.15 77.16 -6.11
N LYS A 51 -9.68 76.74 -7.28
CA LYS A 51 -8.92 75.51 -7.48
C LYS A 51 -7.54 75.89 -8.01
N ALA A 52 -6.53 75.08 -7.68
CA ALA A 52 -5.15 75.37 -8.01
C ALA A 52 -4.51 74.11 -8.58
N ASP A 53 -3.68 74.29 -9.61
CA ASP A 53 -2.98 73.21 -10.31
C ASP A 53 -3.92 72.05 -10.69
N CYS A 54 -3.54 70.80 -10.38
CA CYS A 54 -4.27 69.58 -10.77
C CYS A 54 -5.62 69.39 -10.08
N ALA A 55 -5.91 70.18 -9.04
CA ALA A 55 -7.25 70.22 -8.48
C ALA A 55 -8.23 71.04 -9.35
N ASP A 56 -7.73 71.82 -10.32
CA ASP A 56 -8.50 72.60 -11.27
C ASP A 56 -8.90 71.75 -12.51
N PRO A 57 -10.20 71.63 -12.84
CA PRO A 57 -10.67 70.96 -14.05
C PRO A 57 -10.10 71.50 -15.37
N ASP A 58 -9.60 72.74 -15.39
CA ASP A 58 -8.92 73.30 -16.55
C ASP A 58 -7.52 72.72 -16.78
N CYS A 59 -6.96 72.06 -15.76
CA CYS A 59 -5.68 71.37 -15.78
C CYS A 59 -5.77 69.87 -16.07
N PHE A 60 -6.99 69.33 -16.27
CA PHE A 60 -7.25 67.90 -16.53
C PHE A 60 -6.47 67.31 -17.73
N ALA A 61 -6.13 68.13 -18.73
CA ALA A 61 -5.36 67.71 -19.89
C ALA A 61 -3.92 68.27 -19.89
N ALA A 62 -3.49 68.90 -18.79
CA ALA A 62 -2.16 69.47 -18.68
C ALA A 62 -1.15 68.37 -18.36
N PRO A 63 -0.03 68.27 -19.10
CA PRO A 63 0.96 67.20 -18.94
C PRO A 63 1.67 67.18 -17.57
N GLU A 64 1.44 68.19 -16.74
CA GLU A 64 2.01 68.33 -15.39
C GLU A 64 1.06 67.77 -14.32
N CYS A 65 -0.21 67.57 -14.69
CA CYS A 65 -1.27 66.95 -13.88
C CYS A 65 -1.66 65.56 -14.33
N LEU A 66 -1.17 65.15 -15.50
CA LEU A 66 -0.96 63.75 -15.84
C LEU A 66 0.20 63.20 -15.00
N SER A 67 0.15 63.35 -13.68
CA SER A 67 1.12 62.69 -12.82
C SER A 67 0.84 61.20 -12.92
N ASP A 68 1.73 60.50 -13.63
CA ASP A 68 1.68 59.11 -14.10
C ASP A 68 1.48 58.00 -13.03
N PHE A 69 0.74 58.26 -11.93
CA PHE A 69 0.58 57.33 -10.82
C PHE A 69 -0.81 57.43 -10.17
N GLU A 70 -1.71 56.57 -10.63
CA GLU A 70 -2.93 56.18 -9.93
C GLU A 70 -2.57 55.42 -8.63
N ILE A 71 -3.21 55.75 -7.49
CA ILE A 71 -3.05 54.95 -6.25
C ILE A 71 -4.06 53.81 -6.30
N CYS A 72 -3.65 52.72 -6.95
CA CYS A 72 -4.46 51.51 -7.08
C CYS A 72 -4.97 50.99 -5.71
N GLY A 73 -6.30 50.89 -5.56
CA GLY A 73 -7.01 50.30 -4.42
C GLY A 73 -7.59 51.30 -3.40
N ASN A 74 -7.79 52.57 -3.78
CA ASN A 74 -8.33 53.62 -2.91
C ASN A 74 -9.72 54.16 -3.31
N PHE A 75 -10.29 53.68 -4.43
CA PHE A 75 -11.59 54.07 -4.99
C PHE A 75 -11.69 55.54 -5.42
N ILE A 76 -10.57 56.17 -5.77
CA ILE A 76 -10.47 57.56 -6.22
C ILE A 76 -9.69 57.60 -7.53
N ASP A 77 -10.20 58.36 -8.51
CA ASP A 77 -9.52 58.74 -9.76
C ASP A 77 -8.42 59.77 -9.41
N ASP A 78 -7.21 59.30 -9.10
CA ASP A 78 -6.12 60.14 -8.58
C ASP A 78 -5.39 60.90 -9.68
N ASP A 79 -5.34 60.34 -10.89
CA ASP A 79 -4.75 60.96 -12.08
C ASP A 79 -5.74 61.78 -12.91
N GLY A 80 -7.05 61.62 -12.62
CA GLY A 80 -8.10 62.35 -13.30
C GLY A 80 -8.27 61.88 -14.74
N ASP A 81 -8.13 60.61 -15.08
CA ASP A 81 -8.39 60.10 -16.43
C ASP A 81 -9.84 59.60 -16.61
N GLY A 82 -10.58 59.50 -15.50
CA GLY A 82 -11.97 59.04 -15.44
C GLY A 82 -12.12 57.54 -15.23
N LYS A 83 -11.02 56.81 -15.05
CA LYS A 83 -10.99 55.44 -14.51
C LYS A 83 -10.51 55.50 -13.06
N VAL A 84 -10.68 54.40 -12.34
CA VAL A 84 -10.45 54.33 -10.88
C VAL A 84 -9.83 52.97 -10.61
N ASP A 85 -8.75 52.94 -9.83
CA ASP A 85 -8.07 51.72 -9.38
C ASP A 85 -7.74 50.76 -10.55
N CYS A 86 -8.12 49.48 -10.45
CA CYS A 86 -7.80 48.43 -11.42
C CYS A 86 -8.58 48.53 -12.73
N ALA A 87 -9.61 49.39 -12.77
CA ALA A 87 -10.20 49.78 -14.04
C ALA A 87 -9.29 50.77 -14.80
N ASP A 88 -8.32 51.38 -14.14
CA ASP A 88 -7.29 52.23 -14.72
C ASP A 88 -6.15 51.42 -15.36
N SER A 89 -5.74 51.84 -16.55
CA SER A 89 -4.58 51.26 -17.24
C SER A 89 -3.25 51.57 -16.54
N ASP A 90 -3.20 52.65 -15.77
CA ASP A 90 -1.99 53.03 -15.04
C ASP A 90 -1.74 52.14 -13.81
N CYS A 91 -2.73 51.29 -13.47
CA CYS A 91 -2.64 50.22 -12.48
C CYS A 91 -2.22 48.85 -13.06
N GLU A 92 -1.90 48.76 -14.36
CA GLU A 92 -1.44 47.51 -14.99
C GLU A 92 -0.17 46.98 -14.31
N GLY A 93 -0.31 45.83 -13.62
CA GLY A 93 0.78 45.20 -12.87
C GLY A 93 0.98 45.72 -11.44
N SER A 94 0.05 46.53 -10.92
CA SER A 94 0.04 46.92 -9.52
C SER A 94 -0.29 45.74 -8.60
N PRO A 95 0.43 45.52 -7.49
CA PRO A 95 0.10 44.49 -6.50
C PRO A 95 -1.27 44.67 -5.83
N ALA A 96 -1.83 45.89 -5.91
CA ALA A 96 -3.16 46.18 -5.37
C ALA A 96 -4.29 45.74 -6.32
N CYS A 97 -3.96 45.36 -7.55
CA CYS A 97 -4.85 44.80 -8.56
C CYS A 97 -4.51 43.34 -8.84
N SER A 98 -4.00 42.65 -7.82
CA SER A 98 -3.78 41.22 -7.83
C SER A 98 -4.83 40.60 -6.93
N GLU A 99 -5.54 39.59 -7.43
CA GLU A 99 -6.59 38.90 -6.70
C GLU A 99 -6.09 38.30 -5.37
N HIS A 100 -6.74 38.66 -4.25
CA HIS A 100 -6.61 37.92 -3.00
C HIS A 100 -7.70 36.88 -2.88
N CYS A 101 -7.32 35.66 -3.23
CA CYS A 101 -8.19 34.50 -3.40
C CYS A 101 -8.91 33.95 -2.14
N ASP A 102 -8.95 34.67 -1.03
CA ASP A 102 -9.58 34.24 0.24
C ASP A 102 -10.28 35.37 1.04
N ASN A 103 -10.44 36.56 0.47
CA ASN A 103 -10.88 37.74 1.21
C ASN A 103 -12.39 38.07 1.04
N GLY A 104 -13.08 37.42 0.09
CA GLY A 104 -14.50 37.63 -0.18
C GLY A 104 -14.82 38.84 -1.05
N PHE A 105 -13.83 39.44 -1.70
CA PHE A 105 -13.94 40.62 -2.55
C PHE A 105 -13.35 40.34 -3.94
N ASP A 106 -13.80 41.15 -4.90
CA ASP A 106 -13.30 41.24 -6.27
C ASP A 106 -12.21 42.33 -6.22
N ASP A 107 -10.94 41.95 -6.10
CA ASP A 107 -9.85 42.88 -5.77
C ASP A 107 -9.31 43.60 -7.02
N ASP A 108 -9.50 43.01 -8.19
CA ASP A 108 -9.11 43.53 -9.51
C ASP A 108 -10.30 44.12 -10.30
N ASN A 109 -11.53 44.00 -9.76
CA ASN A 109 -12.79 44.50 -10.31
C ASN A 109 -13.16 43.90 -11.69
N ASP A 110 -12.73 42.69 -12.03
CA ASP A 110 -13.11 42.00 -13.26
C ASP A 110 -14.54 41.38 -13.21
N GLY A 111 -15.11 41.31 -12.00
CA GLY A 111 -16.46 40.81 -11.73
C GLY A 111 -16.50 39.39 -11.17
N LEU A 112 -15.35 38.77 -10.92
CA LEU A 112 -15.19 37.47 -10.27
C LEU A 112 -14.61 37.67 -8.86
N VAL A 113 -14.82 36.69 -7.98
CA VAL A 113 -14.49 36.82 -6.54
C VAL A 113 -13.80 35.56 -6.08
N ASP A 114 -12.68 35.71 -5.38
CA ASP A 114 -11.90 34.62 -4.82
C ASP A 114 -11.65 33.48 -5.84
N CYS A 115 -11.93 32.23 -5.51
CA CYS A 115 -11.71 31.06 -6.38
C CYS A 115 -12.63 30.99 -7.60
N ALA A 116 -13.64 31.84 -7.69
CA ALA A 116 -14.37 32.01 -8.95
C ALA A 116 -13.55 32.80 -9.99
N ASP A 117 -12.45 33.42 -9.56
CA ASP A 117 -11.53 34.21 -10.38
C ASP A 117 -10.43 33.34 -11.04
N PRO A 118 -10.26 33.41 -12.38
CA PRO A 118 -9.19 32.72 -13.11
C PRO A 118 -7.76 33.10 -12.67
N ASP A 119 -7.55 34.29 -12.13
CA ASP A 119 -6.25 34.74 -11.62
C ASP A 119 -5.89 34.08 -10.28
N CYS A 120 -6.87 33.38 -9.66
CA CYS A 120 -6.68 32.51 -8.50
C CYS A 120 -6.33 31.05 -8.83
N VAL A 121 -6.23 30.69 -10.12
CA VAL A 121 -5.84 29.33 -10.54
C VAL A 121 -4.43 29.00 -10.03
N GLY A 122 -4.33 27.95 -9.22
CA GLY A 122 -3.09 27.52 -8.59
C GLY A 122 -2.71 28.28 -7.31
N ASN A 123 -3.60 29.14 -6.80
CA ASN A 123 -3.45 29.72 -5.47
C ASN A 123 -3.81 28.68 -4.40
N LEU A 124 -2.97 28.53 -3.38
CA LEU A 124 -3.17 27.59 -2.27
C LEU A 124 -4.45 27.87 -1.46
N ALA A 125 -4.99 29.08 -1.51
CA ALA A 125 -6.29 29.41 -0.93
C ALA A 125 -7.46 28.72 -1.66
N CYS A 126 -7.30 28.42 -2.95
CA CYS A 126 -8.27 27.73 -3.79
C CYS A 126 -7.93 26.25 -3.98
N SER A 127 -6.68 25.83 -3.75
CA SER A 127 -6.35 24.44 -3.43
C SER A 127 -6.72 24.15 -1.98
N GLY A 128 -8.02 23.95 -1.73
CA GLY A 128 -8.49 23.29 -0.52
C GLY A 128 -7.77 21.93 -0.34
N THR A 129 -7.82 21.37 0.87
CA THR A 129 -7.39 19.98 1.05
C THR A 129 -8.56 19.08 0.64
N GLU A 130 -8.38 18.24 -0.36
CA GLU A 130 -9.39 17.25 -0.77
C GLU A 130 -9.79 16.36 0.42
N ILE A 131 -11.10 16.15 0.63
CA ILE A 131 -11.60 15.24 1.67
C ILE A 131 -11.81 13.86 1.04
N CYS A 132 -10.74 13.08 1.07
CA CYS A 132 -10.68 11.75 0.48
C CYS A 132 -11.79 10.80 0.97
N GLY A 133 -12.53 10.19 0.03
CA GLY A 133 -13.50 9.12 0.27
C GLY A 133 -14.95 9.59 0.47
N ASN A 134 -15.29 10.83 0.08
CA ASN A 134 -16.63 11.38 0.22
C ASN A 134 -17.40 11.53 -1.13
N GLY A 135 -16.75 11.26 -2.26
CA GLY A 135 -17.35 11.30 -3.60
C GLY A 135 -17.54 12.70 -4.19
N ARG A 136 -16.81 13.70 -3.69
CA ARG A 136 -16.85 15.11 -4.14
C ARG A 136 -15.46 15.54 -4.59
N ASP A 137 -15.42 16.68 -5.25
CA ASP A 137 -14.24 17.41 -5.66
C ASP A 137 -14.24 18.63 -4.72
N ASP A 138 -13.64 18.51 -3.54
CA ASP A 138 -13.75 19.48 -2.45
C ASP A 138 -12.77 20.66 -2.61
N ASP A 139 -11.77 20.53 -3.49
CA ASP A 139 -10.85 21.60 -3.90
C ASP A 139 -11.06 22.10 -5.33
N GLU A 140 -12.05 21.54 -6.05
CA GLU A 140 -12.53 21.97 -7.37
C GLU A 140 -11.45 21.92 -8.47
N ASP A 141 -10.45 21.06 -8.33
CA ASP A 141 -9.35 20.88 -9.30
C ASP A 141 -9.75 19.95 -10.49
N GLY A 142 -10.90 19.29 -10.38
CA GLY A 142 -11.47 18.38 -11.38
C GLY A 142 -11.17 16.90 -11.13
N LEU A 143 -10.45 16.57 -10.07
CA LEU A 143 -10.20 15.22 -9.58
C LEU A 143 -11.09 14.96 -8.34
N VAL A 144 -11.29 13.69 -7.99
CA VAL A 144 -12.26 13.29 -6.95
C VAL A 144 -11.69 12.11 -6.20
N ASP A 145 -11.68 12.20 -4.87
CA ASP A 145 -11.19 11.18 -3.95
C ASP A 145 -9.79 10.65 -4.36
N CYS A 146 -9.59 9.33 -4.40
CA CYS A 146 -8.28 8.70 -4.68
C CYS A 146 -7.76 8.88 -6.11
N ARG A 147 -8.49 9.61 -6.96
CA ARG A 147 -7.96 10.08 -8.27
C ARG A 147 -7.26 11.43 -8.14
N ASP A 148 -7.44 12.08 -7.00
CA ASP A 148 -6.81 13.32 -6.60
C ASP A 148 -5.39 13.05 -6.04
N PRO A 149 -4.34 13.71 -6.56
CA PRO A 149 -2.97 13.63 -6.03
C PRO A 149 -2.84 14.05 -4.57
N ASP A 150 -3.70 14.93 -4.08
CA ASP A 150 -3.69 15.41 -2.69
C ASP A 150 -4.18 14.32 -1.72
N CYS A 151 -4.83 13.27 -2.23
CA CYS A 151 -5.19 12.04 -1.50
C CYS A 151 -4.12 10.95 -1.49
N GLY A 152 -2.92 11.17 -2.07
CA GLY A 152 -1.90 10.14 -2.25
C GLY A 152 -1.36 9.48 -0.98
N ALA A 153 -1.59 10.09 0.19
CA ALA A 153 -1.22 9.54 1.50
C ALA A 153 -2.43 9.33 2.42
N ASP A 154 -3.65 9.55 1.94
CA ASP A 154 -4.85 9.42 2.76
C ASP A 154 -5.19 7.94 2.99
N PRO A 155 -5.43 7.49 4.23
CA PRO A 155 -5.76 6.10 4.55
C PRO A 155 -6.99 5.53 3.83
N SER A 156 -7.90 6.38 3.35
CA SER A 156 -9.05 5.93 2.54
C SER A 156 -8.67 5.61 1.09
N CYS A 157 -7.48 6.06 0.66
CA CYS A 157 -6.92 5.88 -0.67
C CYS A 157 -5.65 5.03 -0.69
N LEU A 158 -5.03 4.84 0.48
CA LEU A 158 -4.13 3.72 0.75
C LEU A 158 -4.96 2.45 0.75
N ARG A 159 -5.23 1.95 -0.45
CA ARG A 159 -5.65 0.58 -0.62
C ARG A 159 -4.41 -0.25 -0.31
N ILE A 160 -4.43 -0.87 0.85
CA ILE A 160 -3.35 -1.70 1.38
C ILE A 160 -3.91 -3.11 1.40
N GLU A 161 -3.21 -4.04 0.79
CA GLU A 161 -3.54 -5.46 0.90
C GLU A 161 -3.51 -5.87 2.38
N THR A 162 -4.68 -6.17 2.95
CA THR A 162 -4.80 -6.49 4.38
C THR A 162 -4.79 -7.98 4.66
N ASN A 163 -5.01 -8.81 3.64
CA ASN A 163 -5.06 -10.25 3.78
C ASN A 163 -4.18 -10.94 2.75
N CYS A 164 -2.92 -11.14 3.13
CA CYS A 164 -1.90 -11.69 2.26
C CYS A 164 -2.02 -13.20 1.97
N THR A 165 -3.17 -13.84 2.25
CA THR A 165 -3.35 -15.31 2.17
C THR A 165 -4.70 -15.80 1.64
N ASP A 166 -5.62 -14.92 1.26
CA ASP A 166 -6.98 -15.33 0.84
C ASP A 166 -7.20 -15.34 -0.68
N SER A 167 -6.15 -15.06 -1.45
CA SER A 167 -6.18 -15.01 -2.91
C SER A 167 -7.19 -14.00 -3.45
N ALA A 168 -7.50 -12.99 -2.66
CA ALA A 168 -8.16 -11.78 -3.09
C ALA A 168 -7.14 -10.68 -3.37
N ASP A 169 -7.63 -9.66 -4.06
CA ASP A 169 -6.98 -8.38 -4.33
C ASP A 169 -7.79 -7.37 -3.51
N ASP A 170 -7.56 -7.32 -2.19
CA ASP A 170 -8.35 -6.52 -1.26
C ASP A 170 -8.15 -5.03 -1.51
N ASP A 171 -6.98 -4.67 -2.04
CA ASP A 171 -6.66 -3.30 -2.47
C ASP A 171 -7.02 -3.00 -3.93
N LEU A 172 -7.28 -4.01 -4.75
CA LEU A 172 -7.66 -3.89 -6.17
C LEU A 172 -6.58 -3.22 -7.03
N ASP A 173 -5.31 -3.36 -6.67
CA ASP A 173 -4.17 -2.85 -7.44
C ASP A 173 -3.71 -3.82 -8.55
N GLY A 174 -4.27 -5.04 -8.55
CA GLY A 174 -4.07 -6.06 -9.56
C GLY A 174 -2.99 -7.10 -9.20
N LYS A 175 -2.43 -7.03 -8.01
CA LYS A 175 -1.58 -8.07 -7.42
C LYS A 175 -2.30 -8.66 -6.20
N ILE A 176 -1.98 -9.91 -5.87
CA ILE A 176 -2.68 -10.68 -4.85
C ILE A 176 -1.69 -11.31 -3.88
N ASP A 177 -2.08 -11.45 -2.63
CA ASP A 177 -1.31 -12.15 -1.60
C ASP A 177 0.18 -11.73 -1.61
N CYS A 178 1.10 -12.69 -1.60
CA CYS A 178 2.55 -12.49 -1.62
C CYS A 178 3.12 -11.98 -2.94
N GLU A 179 2.31 -11.91 -4.00
CA GLU A 179 2.68 -11.18 -5.21
C GLU A 179 2.49 -9.67 -5.02
N ASP A 180 1.78 -9.25 -3.96
CA ASP A 180 1.58 -7.85 -3.61
C ASP A 180 2.73 -7.24 -2.77
N PRO A 181 3.30 -6.08 -3.15
CA PRO A 181 4.32 -5.36 -2.39
C PRO A 181 3.90 -4.93 -0.98
N ASP A 182 2.63 -4.68 -0.74
CA ASP A 182 2.07 -4.34 0.58
C ASP A 182 2.13 -5.53 1.53
N CYS A 183 2.19 -6.75 0.99
CA CYS A 183 2.43 -8.00 1.72
C CYS A 183 3.91 -8.35 1.92
N ALA A 184 4.86 -7.52 1.48
CA ALA A 184 6.30 -7.84 1.58
C ALA A 184 6.81 -7.98 3.03
N GLN A 185 6.05 -7.50 4.01
CA GLN A 185 6.39 -7.62 5.44
C GLN A 185 5.50 -8.60 6.18
N ASP A 186 4.54 -9.23 5.49
CA ASP A 186 3.67 -10.23 6.08
C ASP A 186 4.43 -11.55 6.27
N ALA A 187 4.26 -12.16 7.46
CA ALA A 187 4.92 -13.40 7.82
C ALA A 187 4.55 -14.55 6.87
N ALA A 188 3.35 -14.54 6.26
CA ALA A 188 2.95 -15.55 5.29
C ALA A 188 3.76 -15.51 3.98
N CYS A 189 4.44 -14.39 3.71
CA CYS A 189 5.06 -14.10 2.40
C CYS A 189 6.58 -14.01 2.41
N ARG A 190 7.21 -14.01 3.60
CA ARG A 190 8.66 -13.87 3.73
C ARG A 190 9.46 -15.17 3.53
N GLY A 191 8.78 -16.28 3.29
CA GLY A 191 9.42 -17.59 3.10
C GLY A 191 10.01 -18.12 4.41
N PRO A 192 10.56 -19.35 4.41
CA PRO A 192 11.05 -19.95 5.64
C PRO A 192 12.33 -19.26 6.13
N GLU A 193 12.48 -19.19 7.45
CA GLU A 193 13.69 -18.71 8.15
C GLU A 193 14.98 -19.20 7.46
N THR A 194 15.83 -18.26 7.02
CA THR A 194 16.97 -18.59 6.16
C THR A 194 18.26 -18.90 6.91
N ASP A 195 18.40 -18.47 8.17
CA ASP A 195 19.59 -18.69 9.00
C ASP A 195 19.23 -18.97 10.46
N CYS A 196 19.04 -20.25 10.75
CA CYS A 196 18.58 -20.78 12.04
C CYS A 196 19.57 -20.69 13.21
N ALA A 197 20.63 -19.88 13.14
CA ALA A 197 21.64 -19.78 14.19
C ALA A 197 22.24 -18.37 14.39
N ASN A 198 21.64 -17.33 13.81
CA ASN A 198 22.17 -15.97 13.85
C ASN A 198 21.53 -15.06 14.93
N GLY A 199 20.47 -15.52 15.60
CA GLY A 199 19.74 -14.76 16.62
C GLY A 199 18.83 -13.67 16.07
N VAL A 200 18.50 -13.72 14.78
CA VAL A 200 17.61 -12.83 14.05
C VAL A 200 16.34 -13.60 13.65
N ASP A 201 15.31 -12.84 13.32
CA ASP A 201 14.03 -13.30 12.78
C ASP A 201 14.07 -12.90 11.29
N ASP A 202 14.67 -13.75 10.47
CA ASP A 202 14.93 -13.45 9.04
C ASP A 202 13.63 -13.53 8.21
N ASP A 203 12.63 -14.31 8.65
CA ASP A 203 11.31 -14.37 8.04
C ASP A 203 10.25 -13.46 8.68
N GLY A 204 10.51 -12.85 9.83
CA GLY A 204 9.61 -11.89 10.46
C GLY A 204 8.37 -12.45 11.14
N ASP A 205 8.29 -13.75 11.39
CA ASP A 205 7.13 -14.37 12.06
C ASP A 205 7.09 -14.11 13.58
N GLY A 206 8.17 -13.53 14.13
CA GLY A 206 8.35 -13.21 15.53
C GLY A 206 9.05 -14.29 16.36
N ARG A 207 9.54 -15.36 15.72
CA ARG A 207 10.40 -16.39 16.30
C ARG A 207 11.81 -16.23 15.72
N THR A 208 12.76 -16.96 16.30
CA THR A 208 14.20 -16.78 16.01
C THR A 208 14.90 -18.12 16.16
N ASP A 209 15.79 -18.48 15.25
CA ASP A 209 16.61 -19.69 15.28
C ASP A 209 15.78 -20.96 15.59
N CYS A 210 16.26 -21.84 16.47
CA CYS A 210 15.60 -23.08 16.90
C CYS A 210 14.26 -22.91 17.66
N LYS A 211 13.83 -21.68 17.92
CA LYS A 211 12.46 -21.42 18.41
C LYS A 211 11.48 -21.23 17.27
N ASP A 212 12.00 -21.01 16.07
CA ASP A 212 11.24 -20.96 14.85
C ASP A 212 10.78 -22.35 14.43
N SER A 213 9.56 -22.44 13.91
CA SER A 213 9.04 -23.68 13.34
C SER A 213 9.71 -24.04 12.02
N ASP A 214 10.20 -23.06 11.28
CA ASP A 214 10.84 -23.25 9.97
C ASP A 214 12.28 -23.78 10.12
N CYS A 215 12.83 -23.68 11.33
CA CYS A 215 14.14 -24.21 11.73
C CYS A 215 14.09 -25.58 12.41
N GLN A 216 12.94 -26.26 12.45
CA GLN A 216 12.80 -27.54 13.14
C GLN A 216 13.73 -28.61 12.59
N ASP A 217 14.00 -28.61 11.29
CA ASP A 217 14.85 -29.60 10.62
C ASP A 217 16.30 -29.08 10.47
N TYR A 218 16.64 -27.94 11.06
CA TYR A 218 18.00 -27.41 11.00
C TYR A 218 18.93 -28.25 11.89
N PRO A 219 20.06 -28.79 11.38
CA PRO A 219 20.94 -29.67 12.15
C PRO A 219 21.51 -29.08 13.45
N GLY A 220 21.53 -27.76 13.61
CA GLY A 220 21.94 -27.11 14.86
C GLY A 220 20.82 -26.95 15.90
N CYS A 221 19.58 -27.26 15.52
CA CYS A 221 18.37 -27.14 16.32
C CYS A 221 17.75 -28.48 16.67
N ILE A 222 18.03 -29.49 15.86
CA ILE A 222 17.75 -30.89 16.13
C ILE A 222 18.60 -31.36 17.33
N PRO A 223 17.98 -31.87 18.42
CA PRO A 223 18.70 -32.54 19.49
C PRO A 223 19.37 -33.81 18.98
N ASP A 224 20.52 -34.20 19.53
CA ASP A 224 21.08 -35.53 19.25
C ASP A 224 20.06 -36.62 19.65
N GLU A 225 19.91 -37.65 18.82
CA GLU A 225 19.01 -38.78 19.08
C GLU A 225 19.40 -39.53 20.37
N VAL A 226 18.41 -39.92 21.17
CA VAL A 226 18.61 -40.77 22.36
C VAL A 226 18.22 -42.21 22.04
N CYS A 227 19.23 -43.00 21.70
CA CYS A 227 19.16 -44.35 21.15
C CYS A 227 18.56 -45.48 22.02
N ASP A 228 17.75 -45.19 23.04
CA ASP A 228 17.17 -46.22 23.93
C ASP A 228 15.83 -45.84 24.58
N ASN A 229 15.13 -44.83 24.06
CA ASN A 229 13.96 -44.25 24.70
C ASN A 229 12.63 -44.46 23.95
N GLY A 230 12.67 -45.01 22.73
CA GLY A 230 11.49 -45.32 21.91
C GLY A 230 10.81 -44.09 21.30
N GLN A 231 11.53 -42.98 21.16
CA GLN A 231 11.06 -41.75 20.53
C GLN A 231 12.04 -41.33 19.45
N ASP A 232 11.53 -40.57 18.50
CA ASP A 232 12.27 -39.86 17.47
C ASP A 232 12.59 -38.48 18.06
N ASP A 233 13.71 -38.37 18.77
CA ASP A 233 14.11 -37.14 19.49
C ASP A 233 14.62 -36.09 18.50
N ASP A 234 15.18 -36.53 17.38
CA ASP A 234 15.79 -35.71 16.35
C ASP A 234 14.80 -35.32 15.21
N ARG A 235 13.70 -36.07 15.08
CA ARG A 235 12.57 -35.89 14.15
C ARG A 235 12.85 -36.19 12.69
N ASP A 236 13.86 -37.00 12.39
CA ASP A 236 14.15 -37.44 11.03
C ASP A 236 13.23 -38.59 10.55
N GLY A 237 12.45 -39.17 11.47
CA GLY A 237 11.47 -40.22 11.25
C GLY A 237 11.96 -41.63 11.59
N ALA A 238 13.22 -41.78 12.00
CA ALA A 238 13.74 -42.99 12.62
C ALA A 238 13.64 -42.92 14.15
N THR A 239 13.79 -44.05 14.83
CA THR A 239 13.70 -44.12 16.30
C THR A 239 14.75 -45.07 16.83
N ASP A 240 15.46 -44.67 17.89
CA ASP A 240 16.46 -45.49 18.55
C ASP A 240 17.48 -46.12 17.57
N CYS A 241 17.61 -47.46 17.54
CA CYS A 241 18.61 -48.13 16.70
C CYS A 241 18.28 -48.09 15.21
N LEU A 242 17.01 -47.88 14.84
CA LEU A 242 16.63 -47.63 13.46
C LEU A 242 17.16 -46.28 12.94
N ASP A 243 17.60 -45.41 13.85
CA ASP A 243 18.19 -44.12 13.53
C ASP A 243 19.66 -44.24 13.15
N SER A 244 20.01 -43.63 12.03
CA SER A 244 21.39 -43.64 11.52
C SER A 244 22.37 -42.88 12.41
N ASP A 245 21.90 -41.91 13.19
CA ASP A 245 22.68 -41.17 14.19
C ASP A 245 23.00 -42.02 15.42
N CYS A 246 22.29 -43.13 15.62
CA CYS A 246 22.56 -44.15 16.64
C CYS A 246 23.55 -45.23 16.21
N ALA A 247 24.07 -45.16 14.97
CA ALA A 247 25.03 -46.13 14.46
C ALA A 247 26.29 -46.25 15.35
N GLY A 248 26.46 -47.41 15.98
CA GLY A 248 27.59 -47.69 16.88
C GLY A 248 27.41 -47.14 18.30
N HIS A 249 26.22 -46.66 18.66
CA HIS A 249 25.88 -46.33 20.04
C HIS A 249 25.85 -47.61 20.90
N PRO A 250 26.34 -47.60 22.15
CA PRO A 250 26.43 -48.82 22.97
C PRO A 250 25.12 -49.55 23.26
N THR A 251 23.97 -48.91 23.04
CA THR A 251 22.63 -49.50 23.20
C THR A 251 22.13 -50.20 21.95
N CYS A 252 22.74 -49.92 20.79
CA CYS A 252 22.48 -50.56 19.51
C CYS A 252 23.64 -51.52 19.22
N PRO A 253 23.52 -52.79 19.67
CA PRO A 253 24.55 -53.79 19.41
C PRO A 253 24.86 -53.90 17.91
N GLN A 254 26.10 -54.19 17.56
CA GLN A 254 26.51 -54.42 16.16
C GLN A 254 26.06 -55.80 15.63
N SER A 255 25.13 -56.44 16.30
CA SER A 255 24.68 -57.80 16.01
C SER A 255 23.28 -57.95 16.57
N GLU A 256 22.37 -58.35 15.70
CA GLU A 256 20.97 -58.59 16.00
C GLU A 256 20.74 -59.66 17.09
N ILE A 257 19.73 -59.47 17.95
CA ILE A 257 19.22 -60.51 18.85
C ILE A 257 18.02 -61.17 18.18
N CYS A 258 18.28 -62.31 17.54
CA CYS A 258 17.37 -63.02 16.63
C CYS A 258 16.04 -63.57 17.20
N ASP A 259 15.62 -63.16 18.40
CA ASP A 259 14.45 -63.73 19.09
C ASP A 259 13.64 -62.76 19.97
N ASN A 260 13.91 -61.45 19.87
CA ASN A 260 13.34 -60.45 20.76
C ASN A 260 12.25 -59.57 20.11
N GLY A 261 12.04 -59.65 18.80
CA GLY A 261 11.05 -58.87 18.06
C GLY A 261 11.42 -57.39 17.88
N ALA A 262 12.69 -57.02 18.03
CA ALA A 262 13.24 -55.69 17.81
C ALA A 262 14.31 -55.74 16.72
N ASP A 263 14.63 -54.59 16.12
CA ASP A 263 15.79 -54.40 15.25
C ASP A 263 16.88 -53.78 16.13
N ASP A 264 17.76 -54.62 16.67
CA ASP A 264 18.76 -54.22 17.65
C ASP A 264 20.00 -53.57 17.00
N ASP A 265 20.25 -53.83 15.72
CA ASP A 265 21.43 -53.29 15.02
C ASP A 265 21.14 -52.16 14.02
N GLY A 266 19.85 -51.91 13.75
CA GLY A 266 19.36 -50.73 13.06
C GLY A 266 19.27 -50.84 11.54
N ASP A 267 19.35 -52.03 10.96
CA ASP A 267 19.44 -52.21 9.50
C ASP A 267 18.08 -52.24 8.77
N GLY A 268 17.00 -52.21 9.53
CA GLY A 268 15.60 -52.24 9.08
C GLY A 268 14.99 -53.64 9.09
N LYS A 269 15.67 -54.63 9.64
CA LYS A 269 15.23 -56.03 9.71
C LYS A 269 15.14 -56.48 11.17
N VAL A 270 14.25 -57.43 11.43
CA VAL A 270 13.92 -57.85 12.79
C VAL A 270 14.04 -59.36 12.87
N ASP A 271 14.72 -59.85 13.91
CA ASP A 271 14.90 -61.26 14.21
C ASP A 271 15.39 -62.05 12.96
N CYS A 272 14.67 -63.09 12.55
CA CYS A 272 15.03 -63.98 11.44
C CYS A 272 14.88 -63.35 10.05
N LEU A 273 14.27 -62.16 9.96
CA LEU A 273 14.30 -61.37 8.73
C LEU A 273 15.68 -60.72 8.52
N ASP A 274 16.50 -60.67 9.57
CA ASP A 274 17.84 -60.11 9.56
C ASP A 274 18.89 -61.07 8.99
N LEU A 275 19.78 -60.56 8.15
CA LEU A 275 20.88 -61.35 7.57
C LEU A 275 21.96 -61.69 8.61
N ASP A 276 22.08 -60.90 9.67
CA ASP A 276 22.97 -61.20 10.79
C ASP A 276 22.46 -62.40 11.62
N CYS A 277 21.21 -62.82 11.41
CA CYS A 277 20.56 -63.98 12.03
C CYS A 277 20.55 -65.26 11.19
N ILE A 278 21.11 -65.27 9.98
CA ILE A 278 21.02 -66.40 9.03
C ILE A 278 21.60 -67.74 9.54
N ASP A 279 22.51 -67.68 10.50
CA ASP A 279 23.14 -68.85 11.13
C ASP A 279 22.69 -69.05 12.59
N ASP A 280 21.77 -68.23 13.10
CA ASP A 280 21.31 -68.32 14.48
C ASP A 280 20.35 -69.52 14.66
N PRO A 281 20.56 -70.39 15.68
CA PRO A 281 19.71 -71.56 15.91
C PRO A 281 18.24 -71.24 16.24
N VAL A 282 17.91 -70.00 16.60
CA VAL A 282 16.52 -69.58 16.86
C VAL A 282 15.74 -69.44 15.55
N CYS A 283 16.42 -69.05 14.48
CA CYS A 283 15.85 -69.01 13.15
C CYS A 283 15.78 -70.43 12.58
N PRO A 284 14.56 -70.97 12.38
CA PRO A 284 14.42 -72.25 11.71
C PRO A 284 15.02 -72.16 10.32
N LYS A 285 15.28 -73.31 9.70
CA LYS A 285 15.57 -73.36 8.27
C LYS A 285 14.33 -73.79 7.55
N GLU A 286 14.08 -73.24 6.38
CA GLU A 286 12.97 -73.62 5.53
C GLU A 286 12.95 -75.14 5.35
N SER A 287 11.89 -75.74 5.87
CA SER A 287 11.83 -77.18 6.07
C SER A 287 11.15 -77.88 4.90
N ASN A 288 10.35 -77.14 4.14
CA ASN A 288 9.56 -77.66 3.04
C ASN A 288 9.41 -76.64 1.91
N CYS A 289 10.35 -76.73 0.98
CA CYS A 289 10.50 -75.83 -0.16
C CYS A 289 9.41 -75.92 -1.26
N THR A 290 8.21 -76.42 -0.98
CA THR A 290 7.14 -76.62 -1.99
C THR A 290 5.71 -76.47 -1.46
N ASN A 291 5.52 -76.05 -0.21
CA ASN A 291 4.20 -76.02 0.42
C ASN A 291 3.46 -74.68 0.28
N GLY A 292 4.09 -73.67 -0.32
CA GLY A 292 3.53 -72.33 -0.47
C GLY A 292 3.46 -71.56 0.84
N LEU A 293 4.24 -71.98 1.85
CA LEU A 293 4.31 -71.37 3.17
C LEU A 293 5.76 -70.97 3.45
N ASP A 294 5.88 -69.99 4.33
CA ASP A 294 7.13 -69.56 4.96
C ASP A 294 7.24 -70.34 6.27
N ASP A 295 7.91 -71.50 6.25
CA ASP A 295 7.98 -72.41 7.39
C ASP A 295 9.02 -71.97 8.43
N ASP A 296 9.96 -71.09 8.08
CA ASP A 296 10.94 -70.53 9.00
C ASP A 296 10.68 -69.08 9.43
N GLY A 297 9.79 -68.37 8.75
CA GLY A 297 9.34 -67.03 9.09
C GLY A 297 10.23 -65.91 8.56
N ASP A 298 11.10 -66.17 7.57
CA ASP A 298 12.04 -65.19 7.01
C ASP A 298 11.42 -64.31 5.90
N GLY A 299 10.13 -64.52 5.60
CA GLY A 299 9.36 -63.77 4.61
C GLY A 299 9.56 -64.25 3.17
N LEU A 300 10.42 -65.22 2.94
CA LEU A 300 10.58 -65.93 1.68
C LEU A 300 9.84 -67.27 1.78
N ILE A 301 9.37 -67.77 0.63
CA ILE A 301 8.60 -69.02 0.57
C ILE A 301 9.24 -69.95 -0.42
N ASP A 302 9.23 -71.23 -0.09
CA ASP A 302 9.60 -72.30 -1.01
C ASP A 302 10.95 -72.06 -1.71
N CYS A 303 11.01 -72.09 -3.03
CA CYS A 303 12.24 -71.95 -3.79
C CYS A 303 12.78 -70.53 -3.89
N LEU A 304 11.98 -69.53 -3.50
CA LEU A 304 12.45 -68.15 -3.34
C LEU A 304 13.28 -67.98 -2.06
N ASP A 305 13.23 -68.97 -1.17
CA ASP A 305 13.98 -69.03 0.06
C ASP A 305 15.44 -69.50 -0.16
N PRO A 306 16.47 -68.74 0.31
CA PRO A 306 17.86 -69.15 0.26
C PRO A 306 18.16 -70.49 0.93
N ASP A 307 17.46 -70.87 2.00
CA ASP A 307 17.62 -72.15 2.69
C ASP A 307 17.11 -73.35 1.85
N CYS A 308 16.34 -73.08 0.80
CA CYS A 308 15.94 -74.06 -0.22
C CYS A 308 16.95 -74.23 -1.36
N SER A 309 18.02 -73.43 -1.38
CA SER A 309 19.06 -73.49 -2.40
C SER A 309 19.68 -74.89 -2.53
N GLY A 310 19.49 -75.52 -3.69
CA GLY A 310 20.05 -76.84 -4.00
C GLY A 310 19.22 -78.03 -3.51
N GLN A 311 18.02 -77.80 -2.97
CA GLN A 311 17.06 -78.86 -2.74
C GLN A 311 16.51 -79.40 -4.07
N SER A 312 16.20 -80.70 -4.12
CA SER A 312 15.66 -81.36 -5.33
C SER A 312 14.33 -80.77 -5.81
N ALA A 313 13.66 -80.03 -4.94
CA ALA A 313 12.38 -79.37 -5.21
C ALA A 313 12.57 -78.02 -5.93
N CYS A 314 13.76 -77.41 -5.80
CA CYS A 314 14.10 -76.09 -6.32
C CYS A 314 15.15 -76.18 -7.45
N GLY A 315 14.80 -76.91 -8.51
CA GLY A 315 15.61 -77.03 -9.71
C GLY A 315 14.73 -77.02 -10.95
N SER A 316 15.35 -76.78 -12.12
CA SER A 316 14.71 -76.65 -13.45
C SER A 316 13.36 -77.35 -13.58
N GLU A 317 12.33 -76.59 -13.99
CA GLU A 317 10.96 -77.02 -14.28
C GLU A 317 10.87 -78.47 -14.81
N SER A 318 10.73 -79.42 -13.90
CA SER A 318 10.67 -80.85 -14.28
C SER A 318 9.23 -81.37 -14.31
N ASN A 319 8.26 -80.56 -13.86
CA ASN A 319 6.87 -80.93 -13.78
C ASN A 319 5.93 -79.75 -14.13
N CYS A 320 5.78 -79.47 -15.42
CA CYS A 320 5.02 -78.32 -15.97
C CYS A 320 3.48 -78.41 -15.80
N GLY A 321 2.95 -78.81 -14.64
CA GLY A 321 1.51 -78.86 -14.39
C GLY A 321 1.10 -79.07 -12.94
N ASP A 322 1.96 -78.73 -11.98
CA ASP A 322 1.63 -78.75 -10.55
C ASP A 322 1.31 -77.36 -9.98
N GLY A 323 1.53 -76.29 -10.75
CA GLY A 323 1.21 -74.92 -10.39
C GLY A 323 2.22 -74.29 -9.45
N ILE A 324 3.42 -74.86 -9.34
CA ILE A 324 4.49 -74.44 -8.43
C ILE A 324 5.69 -73.97 -9.26
N ASP A 325 6.27 -72.84 -8.86
CA ASP A 325 7.50 -72.28 -9.44
C ASP A 325 8.69 -73.04 -8.84
N ASN A 326 9.14 -74.07 -9.55
CA ASN A 326 10.13 -75.03 -9.05
C ASN A 326 11.58 -74.55 -9.23
N ASP A 327 11.84 -73.39 -9.86
CA ASP A 327 13.19 -72.82 -9.99
C ASP A 327 13.27 -71.32 -9.66
N ALA A 328 12.18 -70.78 -9.12
CA ALA A 328 12.08 -69.49 -8.44
C ALA A 328 12.27 -68.26 -9.34
N ASP A 329 11.92 -68.38 -10.63
CA ASP A 329 12.05 -67.29 -11.60
C ASP A 329 10.80 -66.39 -11.70
N GLN A 330 9.78 -66.68 -10.89
CA GLN A 330 8.44 -66.08 -10.82
C GLN A 330 7.48 -66.49 -11.95
N MET A 331 7.81 -67.54 -12.70
CA MET A 331 6.95 -68.17 -13.68
C MET A 331 6.62 -69.59 -13.19
N THR A 332 5.40 -70.06 -13.49
CA THR A 332 4.93 -71.38 -13.03
C THR A 332 4.47 -72.22 -14.22
N ASP A 333 4.84 -73.49 -14.21
CA ASP A 333 4.48 -74.48 -15.22
C ASP A 333 4.75 -73.97 -16.65
N CYS A 334 3.78 -74.17 -17.54
CA CYS A 334 3.83 -73.74 -18.94
C CYS A 334 3.90 -72.20 -19.15
N ALA A 335 3.91 -71.39 -18.09
CA ALA A 335 4.22 -69.97 -18.17
C ALA A 335 5.73 -69.71 -18.11
N ASP A 336 6.50 -70.64 -17.58
CA ASP A 336 7.95 -70.63 -17.48
C ASP A 336 8.62 -71.04 -18.81
N PRO A 337 9.62 -70.28 -19.30
CA PRO A 337 10.35 -70.59 -20.53
C PRO A 337 11.49 -71.62 -20.42
N ASP A 338 11.98 -71.95 -19.22
CA ASP A 338 13.10 -72.87 -18.98
C ASP A 338 12.66 -74.36 -18.81
#